data_AF-X6CDJ5-F1
#
_entry.id   AF-X6CDJ5-F1
#
_cell.length_a   1.000
_cell.length_b   1.000
_cell.length_c   1.000
_cell.angle_alpha   90.00
_cell.angle_beta   90.00
_cell.angle_gamma   90.00
#
_symmetry.space_group_name_H-M   'P 1'
#
loop_
_entity.id
_entity.type
_entity.pdbx_description
1 polymer ?
#
loop_
_entity_poly.entity_id
_entity_poly.type
_entity_poly.pdbx_seq_one_letter_code
_entity_poly.pdbx_strand_id
1 'polypeptide(L)'
;MSAIEQCRTAALGGHVEACEDCGEWRIAYNSCRNRHCPRCQGAAARTWLAEREADLLPVGYFHVVFTLPAEVADIAFHNKAQVYDLLFKAASETMLTIAADPKHLGARIGITAVLHTWGSAMTQHPHVHMIVPGGGIAPDGSRWIS
;
A
#
# COMPACT_ATOMS: atom_id res chain seq x y z
N MET A 1 -5.33 17.71 -14.22
CA MET A 1 -4.66 16.50 -14.76
C MET A 1 -3.42 16.80 -15.61
N SER A 2 -3.19 18.06 -16.00
CA SER A 2 -2.06 18.45 -16.87
C SER A 2 -0.67 17.95 -16.46
N ALA A 3 -0.38 17.86 -15.16
CA ALA A 3 0.93 17.39 -14.68
C ALA A 3 1.26 15.96 -15.14
N ILE A 4 0.29 15.03 -15.12
CA ILE A 4 0.53 13.63 -15.52
C ILE A 4 0.63 13.51 -17.03
N GLU A 5 -0.17 14.28 -17.77
CA GLU A 5 -0.19 14.33 -19.23
C GLU A 5 1.15 14.85 -19.79
N GLN A 6 1.71 15.90 -19.16
CA GLN A 6 2.99 16.48 -19.55
C GLN A 6 4.21 15.68 -19.04
N CYS A 7 3.99 14.67 -18.19
CA CYS A 7 5.07 13.91 -17.57
C CYS A 7 5.94 13.20 -18.63
N ARG A 8 7.27 13.32 -18.50
CA ARG A 8 8.25 12.75 -19.44
C ARG A 8 8.08 13.26 -20.88
N THR A 9 7.73 14.54 -21.03
CA THR A 9 7.70 15.23 -22.33
C THR A 9 8.60 16.45 -22.32
N ALA A 10 8.91 16.98 -23.50
CA ALA A 10 9.71 18.20 -23.66
C ALA A 10 9.11 19.42 -22.92
N ALA A 11 7.80 19.41 -22.62
CA ALA A 11 7.14 20.48 -21.89
C ALA A 11 7.70 20.68 -20.46
N LEU A 12 8.31 19.66 -19.86
CA LEU A 12 8.94 19.73 -18.55
C LEU A 12 10.46 19.88 -18.61
N GLY A 13 11.02 20.09 -19.81
CA GLY A 13 12.45 20.03 -20.06
C GLY A 13 13.03 18.62 -19.86
N GLY A 14 14.36 18.51 -19.98
CA GLY A 14 15.08 17.26 -19.83
C GLY A 14 16.59 17.45 -19.84
N HIS A 15 17.30 16.34 -19.81
CA HIS A 15 18.76 16.28 -19.88
C HIS A 15 19.20 15.25 -20.92
N VAL A 16 20.43 15.38 -21.39
CA VAL A 16 21.06 14.39 -22.27
C VAL A 16 21.86 13.44 -21.39
N GLU A 17 21.57 12.15 -21.52
CA GLU A 17 22.38 11.10 -20.93
C GLU A 17 23.24 10.51 -22.03
N ALA A 18 24.54 10.37 -21.79
CA ALA A 18 25.49 9.76 -22.72
C ALA A 18 26.30 8.70 -22.00
N CYS A 19 26.50 7.54 -22.64
CA CYS A 19 27.37 6.50 -22.16
C CYS A 19 28.81 6.81 -22.58
N GLU A 20 29.72 6.93 -21.61
CA GLU A 20 31.13 7.21 -21.88
C GLU A 20 31.85 6.03 -22.56
N ASP A 21 31.34 4.80 -22.42
CA ASP A 21 31.97 3.60 -22.97
C ASP A 21 31.60 3.34 -24.45
N CYS A 22 30.33 3.51 -24.82
CA CYS A 22 29.84 3.18 -26.17
C CYS A 22 29.36 4.39 -26.99
N GLY A 23 29.31 5.59 -26.39
CA GLY A 23 28.88 6.82 -27.06
C GLY A 23 27.38 6.94 -27.35
N GLU A 24 26.59 5.93 -26.97
CA GLU A 24 25.12 6.00 -27.06
C GLU A 24 24.59 7.15 -26.20
N TRP A 25 23.68 7.94 -26.75
CA TRP A 25 23.06 9.06 -26.04
C TRP A 25 21.54 9.04 -26.17
N ARG A 26 20.86 9.58 -25.16
CA ARG A 26 19.41 9.73 -25.16
C ARG A 26 18.98 11.02 -24.48
N ILE A 27 17.82 11.53 -24.87
CA ILE A 27 17.14 12.62 -24.16
C ILE A 27 16.25 12.00 -23.08
N ALA A 28 16.48 12.38 -21.83
CA ALA A 28 15.65 11.98 -20.70
C ALA A 28 14.84 13.19 -20.22
N TYR A 29 13.51 13.14 -20.39
CA TYR A 29 12.61 14.21 -19.93
C TYR A 29 12.31 14.13 -18.44
N ASN A 30 12.12 15.30 -17.83
CA ASN A 30 11.89 15.44 -16.39
C ASN A 30 10.56 14.82 -15.94
N SER A 31 10.54 14.39 -14.68
CA SER A 31 9.36 13.84 -14.03
C SER A 31 8.40 14.93 -13.58
N CYS A 32 7.10 14.68 -13.67
CA CYS A 32 6.09 15.62 -13.15
C CYS A 32 6.01 15.66 -11.62
N ARG A 33 6.66 14.71 -10.94
CA ARG A 33 6.64 14.51 -9.47
C ARG A 33 5.26 14.36 -8.83
N ASN A 34 4.19 14.25 -9.63
CA ASN A 34 2.85 14.04 -9.11
C ASN A 34 2.76 12.67 -8.42
N ARG A 35 2.23 12.64 -7.20
CA ARG A 35 2.08 11.42 -6.38
C ARG A 35 1.25 10.32 -7.03
N HIS A 36 0.37 10.68 -7.97
CA HIS A 36 -0.49 9.74 -8.69
C HIS A 36 0.11 9.32 -10.04
N CYS A 37 1.31 9.79 -10.40
CA CYS A 37 1.92 9.46 -11.68
C CYS A 37 2.60 8.07 -11.63
N PRO A 38 2.12 7.07 -12.40
CA PRO A 38 2.69 5.72 -12.36
C PRO A 38 4.15 5.67 -12.86
N ARG A 39 4.59 6.68 -13.64
CA ARG A 39 5.96 6.79 -14.17
C ARG A 39 6.97 7.38 -13.18
N CYS A 40 6.52 8.12 -12.17
CA CYS A 40 7.41 8.89 -11.29
C CYS A 40 7.64 8.21 -9.93
N GLN A 41 6.65 7.44 -9.44
CA GLN A 41 6.65 6.98 -8.05
C GLN A 41 7.50 5.73 -7.80
N GLY A 42 8.12 5.13 -8.82
CA GLY A 42 8.86 3.88 -8.66
C GLY A 42 10.00 3.95 -7.64
N ALA A 43 10.76 5.05 -7.59
CA ALA A 43 11.85 5.20 -6.61
C ALA A 43 11.32 5.39 -5.18
N ALA A 44 10.28 6.21 -5.01
CA ALA A 44 9.62 6.40 -3.72
C ALA A 44 8.99 5.10 -3.21
N ALA A 45 8.31 4.35 -4.08
CA ALA A 45 7.72 3.06 -3.76
C ALA A 45 8.76 2.03 -3.32
N ARG A 46 9.92 1.95 -4.01
CA ARG A 46 11.03 1.07 -3.60
C ARG A 46 11.63 1.47 -2.26
N THR A 47 11.79 2.77 -2.01
CA THR A 47 12.30 3.27 -0.72
C THR A 47 11.36 2.89 0.40
N TRP A 48 10.06 3.16 0.23
CA TRP A 48 9.04 2.78 1.19
C TRP A 48 8.98 1.26 1.42
N LEU A 49 9.08 0.45 0.35
CA LEU A 49 9.09 -1.01 0.47
C LEU A 49 10.28 -1.49 1.30
N ALA A 50 11.49 -0.98 1.03
CA ALA A 50 12.69 -1.34 1.78
C ALA A 50 12.57 -1.01 3.28
N GLU A 51 11.96 0.13 3.63
CA GLU A 51 11.67 0.46 5.02
C GLU A 51 10.67 -0.52 5.65
N ARG A 52 9.61 -0.91 4.95
CA ARG A 52 8.63 -1.88 5.46
C ARG A 52 9.21 -3.28 5.58
N GLU A 53 10.10 -3.67 4.68
CA GLU A 53 10.83 -4.94 4.75
C GLU A 53 11.78 -4.98 5.96
N ALA A 54 12.42 -3.85 6.30
CA ALA A 54 13.27 -3.75 7.48
C ALA A 54 12.48 -3.87 8.80
N ASP A 55 11.17 -3.56 8.79
CA ASP A 55 10.27 -3.71 9.94
C ASP A 55 9.78 -5.17 10.13
N LEU A 56 10.09 -6.09 9.20
CA LEU A 56 9.60 -7.47 9.27
C LEU A 56 10.33 -8.29 10.34
N LEU A 57 9.53 -9.09 11.06
CA LEU A 57 9.97 -10.08 12.02
C LEU A 57 10.26 -11.40 11.29
N PRO A 58 11.16 -12.26 11.82
CA PRO A 58 11.47 -13.56 11.22
C PRO A 58 10.36 -14.60 11.53
N VAL A 59 9.13 -14.34 11.06
CA VAL A 59 7.94 -15.18 11.27
C VAL A 59 7.20 -15.40 9.96
N GLY A 60 6.28 -16.37 9.93
CA GLY A 60 5.33 -16.50 8.82
C GLY A 60 4.40 -15.28 8.75
N TYR A 61 3.93 -14.93 7.55
CA TYR A 61 2.99 -13.83 7.34
C TYR A 61 1.76 -14.29 6.58
N PHE A 62 0.62 -13.69 6.93
CA PHE A 62 -0.66 -13.91 6.28
C PHE A 62 -1.06 -12.66 5.50
N HIS A 63 -1.52 -12.86 4.27
CA HIS A 63 -2.13 -11.82 3.46
C HIS A 63 -3.65 -11.94 3.58
N VAL A 64 -4.28 -10.97 4.23
CA VAL A 64 -5.73 -10.92 4.45
C VAL A 64 -6.31 -9.75 3.68
N VAL A 65 -7.46 -9.94 3.03
CA VAL A 65 -8.13 -8.90 2.23
C VAL A 65 -9.54 -8.68 2.74
N PHE A 66 -9.89 -7.43 3.02
CA PHE A 66 -11.25 -7.00 3.32
C PHE A 66 -11.76 -6.14 2.17
N THR A 67 -12.83 -6.57 1.54
CA THR A 67 -13.44 -5.87 0.40
C THR A 67 -14.72 -5.17 0.86
N LEU A 68 -14.87 -3.90 0.48
CA LEU A 68 -16.10 -3.16 0.72
C LEU A 68 -17.25 -3.78 -0.11
N PRO A 69 -18.44 -4.02 0.48
CA PRO A 69 -19.60 -4.50 -0.26
C PRO A 69 -19.96 -3.57 -1.44
N ALA A 70 -20.40 -4.15 -2.55
CA ALA A 70 -20.69 -3.42 -3.78
C ALA A 70 -21.78 -2.36 -3.58
N GLU A 71 -22.76 -2.66 -2.72
CA GLU A 71 -23.87 -1.79 -2.36
C GLU A 71 -23.43 -0.49 -1.67
N VAL A 72 -22.22 -0.48 -1.10
CA VAL A 72 -21.64 0.68 -0.40
C VAL A 72 -20.59 1.39 -1.28
N ALA A 73 -20.23 0.83 -2.43
CA ALA A 73 -19.16 1.36 -3.29
C ALA A 73 -19.44 2.79 -3.77
N ASP A 74 -20.68 3.09 -4.18
CA ASP A 74 -21.09 4.42 -4.63
C ASP A 74 -21.02 5.44 -3.48
N ILE A 75 -21.46 5.05 -2.27
CA ILE A 75 -21.35 5.90 -1.08
C ILE A 75 -19.87 6.20 -0.79
N ALA A 76 -19.01 5.19 -0.90
CA ALA A 76 -17.57 5.35 -0.73
C ALA A 76 -16.94 6.27 -1.78
N PHE A 77 -17.48 6.29 -3.00
CA PHE A 77 -16.99 7.18 -4.05
C PHE A 77 -17.18 8.64 -3.68
N HIS A 78 -18.33 8.96 -3.11
CA HIS A 78 -18.67 10.32 -2.72
C HIS A 78 -18.15 10.73 -1.33
N ASN A 79 -17.93 9.75 -0.44
CA ASN A 79 -17.55 9.99 0.97
C ASN A 79 -16.24 9.28 1.34
N LYS A 80 -15.22 9.41 0.48
CA LYS A 80 -13.97 8.64 0.54
C LYS A 80 -13.33 8.63 1.92
N ALA A 81 -13.13 9.80 2.52
CA ALA A 81 -12.43 9.90 3.81
C ALA A 81 -13.18 9.13 4.91
N GLN A 82 -14.49 9.33 5.05
CA GLN A 82 -15.29 8.70 6.09
C GLN A 82 -15.41 7.20 5.87
N VAL A 83 -15.72 6.78 4.64
CA VAL A 83 -15.96 5.35 4.36
C VAL A 83 -14.66 4.54 4.39
N TYR A 84 -13.55 5.09 3.90
CA TYR A 84 -12.27 4.38 3.95
C TYR A 84 -11.71 4.31 5.37
N ASP A 85 -11.87 5.35 6.18
CA ASP A 85 -11.54 5.31 7.61
C ASP A 85 -12.33 4.20 8.33
N LEU A 86 -13.65 4.12 8.09
CA LEU A 86 -14.49 3.04 8.60
C LEU A 86 -14.04 1.65 8.12
N LEU A 87 -13.65 1.52 6.85
CA LEU A 87 -13.15 0.26 6.30
C LEU A 87 -11.85 -0.19 6.99
N PHE A 88 -10.89 0.71 7.19
CA PHE A 88 -9.66 0.42 7.94
C PHE A 88 -9.97 0.02 9.38
N LYS A 89 -10.82 0.78 10.06
CA LYS A 89 -11.22 0.51 11.43
C LYS A 89 -11.86 -0.87 11.55
N ALA A 90 -12.91 -1.16 10.77
CA ALA A 90 -13.62 -2.42 10.82
C ALA A 90 -12.71 -3.63 10.51
N ALA A 91 -11.85 -3.51 9.49
CA ALA A 91 -10.91 -4.57 9.13
C ALA A 91 -9.87 -4.84 10.24
N SER A 92 -9.31 -3.77 10.82
CA SER A 92 -8.30 -3.90 11.88
C SER A 92 -8.90 -4.43 13.19
N GLU A 93 -10.07 -3.93 13.60
CA GLU A 93 -10.78 -4.42 14.78
C GLU A 93 -11.16 -5.90 14.63
N THR A 94 -11.58 -6.32 13.45
CA THR A 94 -11.89 -7.74 13.17
C THR A 94 -10.66 -8.62 13.39
N MET A 95 -9.52 -8.24 12.81
CA MET A 95 -8.27 -8.99 12.97
C MET A 95 -7.77 -9.02 14.40
N LEU A 96 -7.78 -7.87 15.10
CA LEU A 96 -7.36 -7.78 16.49
C LEU A 96 -8.26 -8.62 17.42
N THR A 97 -9.56 -8.62 17.16
CA THR A 97 -10.54 -9.41 17.95
C THR A 97 -10.30 -10.90 17.78
N ILE A 98 -10.17 -11.38 16.55
CA ILE A 98 -9.96 -12.81 16.26
C ILE A 98 -8.60 -13.27 16.80
N ALA A 99 -7.55 -12.47 16.62
CA ALA A 99 -6.21 -12.82 17.10
C ALA A 99 -6.11 -12.87 18.62
N ALA A 100 -6.86 -12.03 19.34
CA ALA A 100 -6.87 -12.00 20.79
C ALA A 100 -7.60 -13.19 21.44
N ASP A 101 -8.47 -13.89 20.70
CA ASP A 101 -9.20 -15.05 21.23
C ASP A 101 -8.23 -16.22 21.50
N PRO A 102 -8.14 -16.75 22.74
CA PRO A 102 -7.32 -17.90 23.09
C PRO A 102 -7.68 -19.20 22.36
N LYS A 103 -8.88 -19.31 21.77
CA LYS A 103 -9.25 -20.42 20.89
C LYS A 103 -8.55 -20.35 19.52
N HIS A 104 -8.00 -19.19 19.19
CA HIS A 104 -7.21 -18.94 17.99
C HIS A 104 -5.75 -18.72 18.40
N LEU A 105 -5.21 -17.51 18.21
CA LEU A 105 -3.82 -17.20 18.54
C LEU A 105 -3.64 -16.77 20.01
N GLY A 106 -4.63 -16.11 20.60
CA GLY A 106 -4.55 -15.58 21.96
C GLY A 106 -3.51 -14.46 22.14
N ALA A 107 -3.26 -13.65 21.11
CA ALA A 107 -2.20 -12.64 21.11
C ALA A 107 -2.61 -11.31 20.46
N ARG A 108 -1.98 -10.23 20.89
CA ARG A 108 -2.06 -8.91 20.25
C ARG A 108 -1.07 -8.85 19.08
N ILE A 109 -1.61 -8.91 17.87
CA ILE A 109 -0.85 -8.86 16.61
C ILE A 109 -0.54 -7.43 16.18
N GLY A 110 0.48 -7.28 15.34
CA GLY A 110 0.68 -6.10 14.49
C GLY A 110 -0.03 -6.26 13.14
N ILE A 111 -0.31 -5.16 12.45
CA ILE A 111 -0.95 -5.18 11.11
C ILE A 111 -0.33 -4.07 10.27
N THR A 112 0.11 -4.39 9.05
CA THR A 112 0.40 -3.39 8.01
C THR A 112 -0.72 -3.43 6.98
N ALA A 113 -1.45 -2.33 6.82
CA ALA A 113 -2.65 -2.26 5.99
C ALA A 113 -2.49 -1.23 4.85
N VAL A 114 -2.90 -1.62 3.63
CA VAL A 114 -2.83 -0.79 2.42
C VAL A 114 -4.19 -0.77 1.73
N LEU A 115 -4.71 0.42 1.43
CA LEU A 115 -5.97 0.60 0.70
C LEU A 115 -5.73 0.59 -0.81
N HIS A 116 -6.47 -0.26 -1.50
CA HIS A 116 -6.66 -0.22 -2.94
C HIS A 116 -8.11 0.21 -3.25
N THR A 117 -8.30 1.07 -4.23
CA THR A 117 -9.63 1.64 -4.56
C THR A 117 -10.18 1.17 -5.90
N TRP A 118 -9.40 0.42 -6.68
CA TRP A 118 -9.74 0.00 -8.04
C TRP A 118 -9.44 -1.48 -8.22
N GLY A 119 -10.29 -2.17 -8.98
CA GLY A 119 -10.06 -3.54 -9.43
C GLY A 119 -9.25 -3.59 -10.72
N SER A 120 -8.89 -4.80 -11.17
CA SER A 120 -8.14 -5.03 -12.41
C SER A 120 -8.88 -4.52 -13.67
N ALA A 121 -10.21 -4.50 -13.64
CA ALA A 121 -11.06 -3.95 -14.69
C ALA A 121 -11.16 -2.41 -14.66
N MET A 122 -10.38 -1.73 -13.80
CA MET A 122 -10.45 -0.27 -13.60
C MET A 122 -11.85 0.21 -13.21
N THR A 123 -12.60 -0.62 -12.48
CA THR A 123 -13.84 -0.24 -11.80
C THR A 123 -13.55 0.03 -10.33
N GLN A 124 -14.36 0.89 -9.71
CA GLN A 124 -14.22 1.17 -8.29
C GLN A 124 -14.46 -0.11 -7.49
N HIS A 125 -13.46 -0.49 -6.70
CA HIS A 125 -13.48 -1.70 -5.90
C HIS A 125 -12.62 -1.48 -4.65
N PRO A 126 -13.14 -0.79 -3.61
CA PRO A 126 -12.36 -0.48 -2.43
C PRO A 126 -12.09 -1.74 -1.61
N HIS A 127 -10.83 -2.05 -1.36
CA HIS A 127 -10.41 -3.18 -0.55
C HIS A 127 -9.10 -2.85 0.18
N VAL A 128 -8.93 -3.40 1.38
CA VAL A 128 -7.73 -3.25 2.20
C VAL A 128 -6.95 -4.56 2.18
N HIS A 129 -5.70 -4.49 1.75
CA HIS A 129 -4.73 -5.57 1.88
C HIS A 129 -4.02 -5.44 3.23
N MET A 130 -3.99 -6.52 4.00
CA MET A 130 -3.29 -6.59 5.27
C MET A 130 -2.18 -7.63 5.22
N ILE A 131 -1.00 -7.25 5.69
CA ILE A 131 0.09 -8.16 6.02
C ILE A 131 0.11 -8.32 7.54
N VAL A 132 -0.12 -9.56 7.99
CA VAL A 132 -0.30 -9.90 9.40
C VAL A 132 0.76 -10.93 9.80
N PRO A 133 1.59 -10.69 10.83
CA PRO A 133 2.54 -11.68 11.31
C PRO A 133 1.79 -12.85 11.94
N GLY A 134 2.32 -14.06 11.74
CA GLY A 134 1.86 -15.30 12.37
C GLY A 134 2.27 -15.39 13.82
N GLY A 135 1.99 -14.34 14.58
CA GLY A 135 2.30 -14.24 15.99
C GLY A 135 2.10 -12.81 16.51
N GLY A 136 2.10 -12.68 17.83
CA GLY A 136 1.87 -11.41 18.50
C GLY A 136 2.37 -11.44 19.94
N ILE A 137 2.15 -10.33 20.64
CA ILE A 137 2.49 -10.18 22.05
C ILE A 137 1.33 -10.73 22.90
N ALA A 138 1.64 -11.51 23.94
CA ALA A 138 0.65 -11.97 24.90
C ALA A 138 -0.16 -10.79 25.47
N PRO A 139 -1.44 -10.98 25.85
CA PRO A 139 -2.27 -9.89 26.36
C PRO A 139 -1.69 -9.17 27.59
N ASP A 140 -0.91 -9.88 28.40
CA ASP A 140 -0.19 -9.36 29.57
C ASP A 140 1.17 -8.71 29.24
N GLY A 141 1.59 -8.72 27.97
CA GLY A 141 2.87 -8.17 27.53
C GLY A 141 4.10 -9.04 27.84
N SER A 142 3.93 -10.22 28.44
CA SER A 142 5.04 -11.00 29.01
C SER A 142 5.92 -11.71 27.99
N ARG A 143 5.35 -12.11 26.85
CA ARG A 143 6.03 -12.96 25.85
C ARG A 143 5.43 -12.85 24.45
N TRP A 144 6.16 -13.37 23.48
CA TRP A 144 5.67 -13.63 22.14
C TRP A 144 4.86 -14.95 22.07
N ILE A 145 3.87 -14.99 21.20
CA ILE A 145 3.03 -16.15 20.87
C ILE A 145 2.99 -16.28 19.35
N SER A 146 3.26 -17.47 18.81
CA SER A 146 3.17 -17.83 17.37
C SER A 146 2.73 -19.27 17.18
#